data_AF-A0A6A7M0K8-F1
#
_entry.id   AF-A0A6A7M0K8-F1
#
_cell.length_a   1.000
_cell.length_b   1.000
_cell.length_c   1.000
_cell.angle_alpha   90.00
_cell.angle_beta   90.00
_cell.angle_gamma   90.00
#
_symmetry.space_group_name_H-M   'P 1'
#
loop_
_entity.id
_entity.type
_entity.pdbx_description
1 polymer ?
#
loop_
_entity_poly.entity_id
_entity_poly.type
_entity_poly.pdbx_seq_one_letter_code
_entity_poly.pdbx_strand_id
1 'polypeptide(L)'
;MSPPPPLSPIAKGAICFCLDEFSKEPGARARVQALRDAIAALAPDYDGLAEVFDQYLVSHVFATANTRQKILTHLKKYWFDDTEDSFFPDTPVSKIYAEGLLKTLDLVLGNEDQTVPINSWWLLDQPVFTMLNLADLEGGVVVGSVTLLILTPRPEEFESDEPIPPAILGDEAEAFVTSLETVTVVKTERVRDKDLI
;
A
#
# COMPACT_ATOMS: atom_id res chain seq x y z
N MET A 1 -1.69 21.73 31.35
CA MET A 1 -2.07 21.11 30.06
C MET A 1 -0.84 20.44 29.52
N SER A 2 -0.85 19.13 29.35
CA SER A 2 0.27 18.43 28.72
C SER A 2 0.31 18.77 27.23
N PRO A 3 1.49 18.94 26.61
CA PRO A 3 1.56 19.11 25.16
C PRO A 3 0.94 17.87 24.48
N PRO A 4 0.23 18.05 23.35
CA PRO A 4 -0.24 16.90 22.57
C PRO A 4 0.98 16.04 22.17
N PRO A 5 0.85 14.71 22.17
CA PRO A 5 1.94 13.83 21.78
C PRO A 5 2.40 14.19 20.35
N PRO A 6 3.71 14.10 20.05
CA PRO A 6 4.21 14.37 18.70
C PRO A 6 3.56 13.39 17.73
N LEU A 7 2.79 13.92 16.78
CA LEU A 7 2.14 13.14 15.74
C LEU A 7 3.24 12.53 14.85
N SER A 8 3.36 11.21 14.87
CA SER A 8 4.39 10.47 14.11
C SER A 8 4.17 10.59 12.59
N PRO A 9 5.23 10.56 11.77
CA PRO A 9 5.18 10.76 10.31
C PRO A 9 4.68 9.50 9.59
N ILE A 10 3.39 9.21 9.72
CA ILE A 10 2.77 7.98 9.16
C ILE A 10 1.93 8.36 7.95
N ALA A 11 2.31 7.89 6.76
CA ALA A 11 1.54 8.03 5.53
C ALA A 11 0.85 6.70 5.19
N LYS A 12 -0.35 6.77 4.62
CA LYS A 12 -1.06 5.61 4.07
C LYS A 12 -1.20 5.76 2.57
N GLY A 13 -0.23 5.23 1.84
CA GLY A 13 -0.21 5.26 0.37
C GLY A 13 -1.36 4.45 -0.24
N ALA A 14 -1.63 4.65 -1.53
CA ALA A 14 -2.73 3.98 -2.24
C ALA A 14 -2.66 2.45 -2.11
N ILE A 15 -1.46 1.88 -2.22
CA ILE A 15 -1.27 0.43 -2.05
C ILE A 15 -1.53 -0.01 -0.62
N CYS A 16 -1.07 0.73 0.39
CA CYS A 16 -1.37 0.41 1.78
C CYS A 16 -2.89 0.41 2.04
N PHE A 17 -3.58 1.45 1.56
CA PHE A 17 -5.03 1.50 1.67
C PHE A 17 -5.71 0.31 0.96
N CYS A 18 -5.26 -0.03 -0.26
CA CYS A 18 -5.81 -1.19 -0.95
C CYS A 18 -5.56 -2.50 -0.21
N LEU A 19 -4.38 -2.69 0.40
CA LEU A 19 -4.03 -3.88 1.17
C LEU A 19 -4.91 -4.06 2.42
N ASP A 20 -5.24 -2.95 3.06
CA ASP A 20 -6.16 -2.96 4.20
C ASP A 20 -7.58 -3.32 3.76
N GLU A 21 -8.10 -2.71 2.70
CA GLU A 21 -9.49 -2.94 2.27
C GLU A 21 -9.68 -4.31 1.60
N PHE A 22 -8.77 -4.76 0.72
CA PHE A 22 -8.99 -6.01 -0.02
C PHE A 22 -8.93 -7.27 0.86
N SER A 23 -8.26 -7.18 2.01
CA SER A 23 -8.14 -8.26 3.00
C SER A 23 -9.35 -8.38 3.93
N LYS A 24 -10.32 -7.48 3.79
CA LYS A 24 -11.60 -7.50 4.52
C LYS A 24 -12.70 -8.13 3.66
N GLU A 25 -13.86 -8.35 4.26
CA GLU A 25 -15.09 -8.83 3.61
C GLU A 25 -15.07 -10.31 3.12
N PRO A 26 -16.24 -10.90 2.84
CA PRO A 26 -16.31 -12.24 2.25
C PRO A 26 -15.50 -12.37 0.96
N GLY A 27 -14.85 -13.53 0.78
CA GLY A 27 -14.00 -13.80 -0.38
C GLY A 27 -12.58 -13.22 -0.31
N ALA A 28 -12.21 -12.54 0.79
CA ALA A 28 -10.85 -12.02 1.00
C ALA A 28 -9.78 -13.09 0.77
N ARG A 29 -9.93 -14.29 1.33
CA ARG A 29 -8.99 -15.40 1.13
C ARG A 29 -8.70 -15.71 -0.33
N ALA A 30 -9.73 -15.82 -1.17
CA ALA A 30 -9.55 -16.12 -2.58
C ALA A 30 -8.82 -14.98 -3.32
N ARG A 31 -9.12 -13.72 -2.98
CA ARG A 31 -8.46 -12.54 -3.56
C ARG A 31 -6.99 -12.43 -3.12
N VAL A 32 -6.71 -12.62 -1.83
CA VAL A 32 -5.37 -12.66 -1.24
C VAL A 32 -4.54 -13.77 -1.89
N GLN A 33 -5.11 -14.96 -2.04
CA GLN A 33 -4.45 -16.07 -2.72
C GLN A 33 -4.13 -15.73 -4.19
N ALA A 34 -5.09 -15.17 -4.93
CA ALA A 34 -4.88 -14.79 -6.33
C ALA A 34 -3.79 -13.71 -6.49
N LEU A 35 -3.76 -12.71 -5.61
CA LEU A 35 -2.70 -11.70 -5.59
C LEU A 35 -1.34 -12.32 -5.29
N ARG A 36 -1.27 -13.18 -4.27
CA ARG A 36 -0.05 -13.89 -3.87
C ARG A 36 0.52 -14.72 -5.02
N ASP A 37 -0.33 -15.50 -5.69
CA ASP A 37 0.10 -16.35 -6.80
C ASP A 37 0.52 -15.52 -8.02
N ALA A 38 -0.17 -14.41 -8.31
CA ALA A 38 0.20 -13.50 -9.39
C ALA A 38 1.56 -12.83 -9.14
N ILE A 39 1.86 -12.38 -7.92
CA ILE A 39 3.17 -11.81 -7.56
C ILE A 39 4.25 -12.89 -7.63
N ALA A 40 3.99 -14.09 -7.09
CA ALA A 40 4.96 -15.18 -7.10
C ALA A 40 5.34 -15.62 -8.52
N ALA A 41 4.41 -15.51 -9.49
CA ALA A 41 4.66 -15.83 -10.89
C ALA A 41 5.64 -14.86 -11.59
N LEU A 42 5.90 -13.68 -11.02
CA LEU A 42 6.85 -12.71 -11.58
C LEU A 42 8.31 -12.98 -11.16
N ALA A 43 8.55 -13.94 -10.25
CA ALA A 43 9.89 -14.26 -9.78
C ALA A 43 10.79 -14.78 -10.93
N PRO A 44 12.12 -14.54 -10.87
CA PRO A 44 12.87 -13.92 -9.78
C PRO A 44 13.01 -12.40 -9.86
N ASP A 45 12.65 -11.80 -10.99
CA ASP A 45 12.97 -10.41 -11.32
C ASP A 45 11.84 -9.43 -10.95
N TYR A 46 10.61 -9.94 -10.82
CA TYR A 46 9.42 -9.18 -10.41
C TYR A 46 9.01 -8.05 -11.38
N ASP A 47 9.43 -8.14 -12.64
CA ASP A 47 9.00 -7.24 -13.71
C ASP A 47 7.47 -7.31 -13.90
N GLY A 48 6.81 -6.15 -13.97
CA GLY A 48 5.34 -6.06 -14.11
C GLY A 48 4.55 -6.09 -12.81
N LEU A 49 5.20 -5.85 -11.66
CA LEU A 49 4.54 -5.80 -10.35
C LEU A 49 3.44 -4.73 -10.29
N ALA A 50 3.63 -3.60 -10.98
CA ALA A 50 2.65 -2.52 -11.05
C ALA A 50 1.33 -2.98 -11.69
N GLU A 51 1.42 -3.73 -12.79
CA GLU A 51 0.28 -4.31 -13.51
C GLU A 51 -0.45 -5.36 -12.67
N VAL A 52 0.30 -6.22 -11.96
CA VAL A 52 -0.31 -7.17 -11.03
C VAL A 52 -1.08 -6.44 -9.93
N PHE A 53 -0.54 -5.32 -9.41
CA PHE A 53 -1.24 -4.52 -8.42
C PHE A 53 -2.50 -3.88 -9.01
N ASP A 54 -2.45 -3.31 -10.22
CA ASP A 54 -3.67 -2.79 -10.86
C ASP A 54 -4.74 -3.88 -10.98
N GLN A 55 -4.37 -5.02 -11.56
CA GLN A 55 -5.31 -6.09 -11.88
C GLN A 55 -5.91 -6.74 -10.63
N TYR A 56 -5.10 -7.06 -9.62
CA TYR A 56 -5.52 -7.92 -8.50
C TYR A 56 -5.77 -7.18 -7.18
N LEU A 57 -5.33 -5.92 -7.06
CA LEU A 57 -5.42 -5.16 -5.81
C LEU A 57 -6.17 -3.83 -5.99
N VAL A 58 -5.68 -2.95 -6.86
CA VAL A 58 -6.23 -1.59 -7.04
C VAL A 58 -7.61 -1.65 -7.67
N SER A 59 -7.84 -2.52 -8.67
CA SER A 59 -9.14 -2.69 -9.33
C SER A 59 -10.27 -3.10 -8.40
N HIS A 60 -9.94 -3.73 -7.28
CA HIS A 60 -10.92 -4.14 -6.28
C HIS A 60 -11.43 -2.97 -5.44
N VAL A 61 -10.60 -1.95 -5.26
CA VAL A 61 -10.89 -0.81 -4.36
C VAL A 61 -11.30 0.43 -5.15
N PHE A 62 -10.65 0.69 -6.28
CA PHE A 62 -10.92 1.84 -7.13
C PHE A 62 -11.63 1.40 -8.42
N ALA A 63 -12.91 1.72 -8.55
CA ALA A 63 -13.71 1.36 -9.72
C ALA A 63 -13.33 2.15 -10.99
N THR A 64 -12.87 3.39 -10.83
CA THR A 64 -12.64 4.31 -11.95
C THR A 64 -11.32 4.05 -12.65
N ALA A 65 -11.37 3.70 -13.93
CA ALA A 65 -10.18 3.41 -14.75
C ALA A 65 -9.15 4.55 -14.75
N ASN A 66 -9.59 5.81 -14.75
CA ASN A 66 -8.69 6.98 -14.70
C ASN A 66 -7.88 7.03 -13.39
N THR A 67 -8.52 6.79 -12.24
CA THR A 67 -7.84 6.75 -10.93
C THR A 67 -6.82 5.62 -10.89
N ARG A 68 -7.20 4.44 -11.39
CA ARG A 68 -6.29 3.29 -11.47
C ARG A 68 -5.08 3.56 -12.35
N GLN A 69 -5.28 4.19 -13.51
CA GLN A 69 -4.19 4.54 -14.42
C GLN A 69 -3.22 5.53 -13.75
N LYS A 70 -3.70 6.50 -12.98
CA LYS A 70 -2.84 7.41 -12.22
C LYS A 70 -1.99 6.68 -11.18
N ILE A 71 -2.59 5.77 -10.43
CA ILE A 71 -1.89 4.93 -9.44
C ILE A 71 -0.83 4.07 -10.14
N LEU A 72 -1.21 3.39 -11.23
CA LEU A 72 -0.31 2.55 -12.02
C LEU A 72 0.88 3.35 -12.57
N THR A 73 0.63 4.50 -13.19
CA THR A 73 1.68 5.39 -13.71
C THR A 73 2.62 5.86 -12.58
N HIS A 74 2.08 6.19 -11.41
CA HIS A 74 2.90 6.57 -10.26
C HIS A 74 3.79 5.41 -9.77
N LEU A 75 3.23 4.21 -9.59
CA LEU A 75 3.98 3.05 -9.12
C LEU A 75 5.11 2.68 -10.08
N LYS A 76 4.83 2.69 -11.39
CA LYS A 76 5.84 2.50 -12.41
C LYS A 76 6.96 3.50 -12.30
N LYS A 77 6.63 4.79 -12.35
CA LYS A 77 7.62 5.86 -12.34
C LYS A 77 8.47 5.89 -11.07
N TYR A 78 7.85 5.65 -9.91
CA TYR A 78 8.44 5.99 -8.61
C TYR A 78 8.85 4.79 -7.74
N TRP A 79 8.34 3.59 -8.03
CA TRP A 79 8.54 2.42 -7.18
C TRP A 79 9.06 1.21 -7.93
N PHE A 80 8.60 0.95 -9.16
CA PHE A 80 8.78 -0.37 -9.77
C PHE A 80 9.51 -0.42 -11.11
N ASP A 81 9.45 0.63 -11.93
CA ASP A 81 10.22 0.67 -13.18
C ASP A 81 11.59 1.29 -12.93
N ASP A 82 12.61 0.70 -13.55
CA ASP A 82 14.03 1.04 -13.44
C ASP A 82 14.37 2.31 -14.26
N THR A 83 13.52 3.35 -14.16
CA THR A 83 13.77 4.63 -14.81
C THR A 83 14.79 5.43 -14.00
N GLU A 84 15.70 6.11 -14.71
CA GLU A 84 16.96 6.73 -14.24
C GLU A 84 16.84 7.77 -13.11
N ASP A 85 15.63 8.02 -12.63
CA ASP A 85 15.34 8.83 -11.46
C ASP A 85 14.06 8.31 -10.84
N SER A 86 14.01 8.29 -9.50
CA SER A 86 13.06 9.21 -8.86
C SER A 86 13.01 9.17 -7.32
N PHE A 87 13.19 8.02 -6.65
CA PHE A 87 13.03 7.96 -5.18
C PHE A 87 14.13 7.19 -4.43
N PHE A 88 14.56 6.03 -4.92
CA PHE A 88 15.52 5.15 -4.23
C PHE A 88 16.59 4.59 -5.21
N PRO A 89 17.61 5.39 -5.57
CA PRO A 89 18.64 4.96 -6.52
C PRO A 89 19.38 3.70 -6.04
N ASP A 90 19.79 2.86 -6.99
CA ASP A 90 20.49 1.58 -6.79
C ASP A 90 19.78 0.56 -5.86
N THR A 91 18.51 0.82 -5.52
CA THR A 91 17.71 -0.04 -4.64
C THR A 91 16.75 -0.88 -5.47
N PRO A 92 16.77 -2.22 -5.36
CA PRO A 92 15.86 -3.08 -6.11
C PRO A 92 14.46 -3.10 -5.46
N VAL A 93 13.76 -1.97 -5.52
CA VAL A 93 12.50 -1.72 -4.80
C VAL A 93 11.44 -2.77 -5.14
N SER A 94 11.19 -3.05 -6.43
CA SER A 94 10.24 -4.09 -6.89
C SER A 94 10.46 -5.42 -6.20
N LYS A 95 11.72 -5.85 -6.11
CA LYS A 95 12.09 -7.12 -5.49
C LYS A 95 11.87 -7.11 -3.98
N ILE A 96 12.37 -6.08 -3.27
CA ILE A 96 12.20 -5.97 -1.81
C ILE A 96 10.70 -5.89 -1.46
N TYR A 97 9.93 -5.14 -2.25
CA TYR A 97 8.49 -5.00 -2.08
C TYR A 97 7.78 -6.32 -2.30
N ALA A 98 8.01 -7.00 -3.43
CA ALA A 98 7.37 -8.26 -3.78
C ALA A 98 7.67 -9.36 -2.75
N GLU A 99 8.94 -9.55 -2.39
CA GLU A 99 9.33 -10.54 -1.39
C GLU A 99 8.78 -10.23 0.00
N GLY A 100 8.76 -8.94 0.38
CA GLY A 100 8.17 -8.47 1.63
C GLY A 100 6.66 -8.75 1.68
N LEU A 101 5.95 -8.40 0.61
CA LEU A 101 4.51 -8.60 0.50
C LEU A 101 4.15 -10.08 0.42
N LEU A 102 4.89 -10.91 -0.32
CA LEU A 102 4.65 -12.37 -0.35
C LEU A 102 4.68 -12.97 1.05
N LYS A 103 5.65 -12.58 1.88
CA LYS A 103 5.70 -12.99 3.30
C LYS A 103 4.47 -12.50 4.08
N THR A 104 4.00 -11.28 3.85
CA THR A 104 2.76 -10.77 4.46
C THR A 104 1.56 -11.63 4.05
N LEU A 105 1.41 -11.92 2.76
CA LEU A 105 0.29 -12.68 2.21
C LEU A 105 0.33 -14.13 2.71
N ASP A 106 1.51 -14.75 2.78
CA ASP A 106 1.69 -16.08 3.36
C ASP A 106 1.27 -16.12 4.83
N LEU A 107 1.63 -15.11 5.64
CA LEU A 107 1.16 -15.00 7.03
C LEU A 107 -0.35 -14.85 7.12
N VAL A 108 -0.94 -14.03 6.25
CA VAL A 108 -2.39 -13.80 6.19
C VAL A 108 -3.17 -15.07 5.82
N LEU A 109 -2.59 -15.90 4.96
CA LEU A 109 -3.17 -17.15 4.47
C LEU A 109 -2.87 -18.36 5.38
N GLY A 110 -1.99 -18.21 6.37
CA GLY A 110 -1.48 -19.28 7.23
C GLY A 110 -2.54 -19.99 8.09
N ASN A 111 -3.73 -19.40 8.24
CA ASN A 111 -4.90 -20.09 8.77
C ASN A 111 -5.69 -20.71 7.60
N GLU A 112 -5.93 -22.03 7.60
CA GLU A 112 -6.52 -22.74 6.46
C GLU A 112 -7.93 -22.25 6.07
N ASP A 113 -8.74 -21.87 7.07
CA ASP A 113 -10.16 -21.57 6.90
C ASP A 113 -10.47 -20.07 6.93
N GLN A 114 -9.51 -19.24 7.31
CA GLN A 114 -9.73 -17.81 7.54
C GLN A 114 -8.60 -16.97 6.96
N THR A 115 -8.94 -15.78 6.50
CA THR A 115 -7.97 -14.71 6.28
C THR A 115 -8.02 -13.74 7.44
N VAL A 116 -6.85 -13.37 7.94
CA VAL A 116 -6.70 -12.28 8.90
C VAL A 116 -6.55 -10.94 8.15
N PRO A 117 -7.07 -9.84 8.69
CA PRO A 117 -6.91 -8.54 8.06
C PRO A 117 -5.44 -8.10 8.03
N ILE A 118 -5.10 -7.31 7.01
CA ILE A 118 -3.83 -6.62 6.89
C ILE A 118 -3.99 -5.19 7.42
N ASN A 119 -3.00 -4.74 8.18
CA ASN A 119 -2.84 -3.34 8.57
C ASN A 119 -1.52 -2.83 8.01
N SER A 120 -1.55 -1.99 6.99
CA SER A 120 -0.36 -1.56 6.28
C SER A 120 -0.06 -0.08 6.42
N TRP A 121 1.22 0.24 6.55
CA TRP A 121 1.71 1.59 6.83
C TRP A 121 2.98 1.89 6.06
N TRP A 122 3.13 3.13 5.59
CA TRP A 122 4.35 3.63 4.99
C TRP A 122 5.01 4.63 5.96
N LEU A 123 6.24 4.32 6.36
CA LEU A 123 7.04 5.07 7.31
C LEU A 123 8.26 5.67 6.62
N LEU A 124 8.41 6.98 6.74
CA LEU A 124 9.53 7.74 6.16
C LEU A 124 10.71 7.84 7.13
N ASP A 125 11.76 8.51 6.68
CA ASP A 125 12.97 8.86 7.45
C ASP A 125 13.74 7.64 7.96
N GLN A 126 13.69 6.54 7.19
CA GLN A 126 14.46 5.32 7.44
C GLN A 126 15.76 5.32 6.60
N PRO A 127 16.84 4.68 7.06
CA PRO A 127 18.12 4.75 6.36
C PRO A 127 18.12 4.05 5.00
N VAL A 128 17.27 3.04 4.82
CA VAL A 128 17.19 2.21 3.62
C VAL A 128 15.76 1.74 3.38
N PHE A 129 15.43 1.38 2.14
CA PHE A 129 14.15 0.75 1.82
C PHE A 129 14.08 -0.64 2.47
N THR A 130 13.05 -0.92 3.27
CA THR A 130 12.86 -2.22 3.94
C THR A 130 11.39 -2.53 4.16
N MET A 131 11.03 -3.81 4.15
CA MET A 131 9.68 -4.29 4.48
C MET A 131 9.72 -5.07 5.81
N LEU A 132 8.92 -4.66 6.78
CA LEU A 132 8.76 -5.39 8.05
C LEU A 132 7.35 -5.97 8.16
N ASN A 133 7.28 -7.25 8.50
CA ASN A 133 6.05 -7.99 8.71
C ASN A 133 5.94 -8.37 10.18
N LEU A 134 4.86 -7.94 10.83
CA LEU A 134 4.60 -8.21 12.24
C LEU A 134 3.28 -8.98 12.35
N ALA A 135 3.28 -10.06 13.11
CA ALA A 135 2.08 -10.83 13.40
C ALA A 135 2.24 -11.49 14.77
N ASP A 136 1.17 -11.48 15.56
CA ASP A 136 1.11 -12.26 16.80
C ASP A 136 0.76 -13.70 16.45
N LEU A 137 1.57 -14.64 16.92
CA LEU A 137 1.40 -16.06 16.63
C LEU A 137 1.02 -16.84 17.90
N GLU A 138 -0.01 -17.67 17.78
CA GLU A 138 -0.37 -18.68 18.78
C GLU A 138 -0.39 -20.05 18.10
N GLY A 139 0.44 -20.98 18.58
CA GLY A 139 0.53 -22.31 17.97
C GLY A 139 0.95 -22.33 16.50
N GLY A 140 1.60 -21.27 15.99
CA GLY A 140 2.00 -21.13 14.59
C GLY A 140 0.94 -20.47 13.68
N VAL A 141 -0.20 -20.06 14.23
CA VAL A 141 -1.28 -19.38 13.51
C VAL A 141 -1.33 -17.91 13.93
N VAL A 142 -1.63 -17.02 12.97
CA VAL A 142 -1.81 -15.59 13.27
C VAL A 142 -3.08 -15.35 14.09
N VAL A 143 -2.93 -14.67 15.22
CA VAL A 143 -4.03 -14.20 16.06
C VAL A 143 -4.21 -12.70 15.83
N GLY A 144 -5.40 -12.29 15.39
CA GLY A 144 -5.72 -10.89 15.14
C GLY A 144 -5.43 -10.45 13.70
N SER A 145 -4.34 -9.71 13.48
CA SER A 145 -4.02 -9.08 12.18
C SER A 145 -2.54 -9.20 11.84
N VAL A 146 -2.21 -9.15 10.55
CA VAL A 146 -0.83 -8.98 10.09
C VAL A 146 -0.58 -7.50 9.83
N THR A 147 0.47 -6.94 10.42
CA THR A 147 0.90 -5.57 10.15
C THR A 147 2.07 -5.58 9.15
N LEU A 148 1.92 -4.84 8.05
CA LEU A 148 2.98 -4.59 7.08
C LEU A 148 3.49 -3.15 7.24
N LEU A 149 4.78 -2.99 7.45
CA LEU A 149 5.43 -1.68 7.46
C LEU A 149 6.36 -1.58 6.26
N ILE A 150 6.13 -0.57 5.43
CA ILE A 150 7.00 -0.16 4.32
C ILE A 150 7.87 0.96 4.86
N LEU A 151 9.18 0.73 4.97
CA LEU A 151 10.13 1.66 5.56
C LEU A 151 10.99 2.24 4.45
N THR A 152 11.07 3.55 4.33
CA THR A 152 11.86 4.19 3.28
C THR A 152 12.63 5.43 3.76
N PRO A 153 13.74 5.78 3.10
CA PRO A 153 14.28 7.13 3.15
C PRO A 153 13.23 8.16 2.74
N ARG A 154 13.47 9.41 3.14
CA ARG A 154 12.75 10.54 2.55
C ARG A 154 13.27 10.74 1.12
N PRO A 155 12.40 10.98 0.14
CA PRO A 155 12.85 11.26 -1.22
C PRO A 155 13.43 12.66 -1.31
N GLU A 156 14.54 12.82 -2.03
CA GLU A 156 15.29 14.08 -2.13
C GLU A 156 14.44 15.24 -2.68
N GLU A 157 13.51 14.96 -3.61
CA GLU A 157 12.58 15.96 -4.17
C GLU A 157 11.62 16.60 -3.14
N PHE A 158 11.52 16.02 -1.94
CA PHE A 158 10.67 16.51 -0.82
C PHE A 158 11.50 16.92 0.41
N GLU A 159 12.80 17.17 0.23
CA GLU A 159 13.66 17.80 1.24
C GLU A 159 13.30 19.29 1.38
N SER A 160 12.16 19.59 2.00
CA SER A 160 11.97 20.89 2.63
C SER A 160 12.46 20.83 4.07
N ASP A 161 13.18 21.87 4.51
CA ASP A 161 13.58 22.07 5.92
C ASP A 161 12.38 22.16 6.89
N GLU A 162 11.15 22.33 6.36
CA GLU A 162 9.92 22.29 7.13
C GLU A 162 9.38 20.85 7.25
N PRO A 163 9.04 20.36 8.45
CA PRO A 163 8.37 19.08 8.60
C PRO A 163 6.99 19.16 7.93
N ILE A 164 6.83 18.41 6.83
CA ILE A 164 5.53 18.27 6.17
C ILE A 164 4.57 17.64 7.21
N PRO A 165 3.46 18.30 7.55
CA PRO A 165 2.53 17.80 8.57
C PRO A 165 1.96 16.45 8.12
N PRO A 166 1.65 15.56 9.07
CA PRO A 166 1.16 14.22 8.77
C PRO A 166 -0.13 14.32 7.96
N ALA A 167 -0.08 13.89 6.70
CA ALA A 167 -1.29 13.70 5.91
C ALA A 167 -1.94 12.40 6.38
N ILE A 168 -2.89 12.51 7.31
CA ILE A 168 -3.84 11.44 7.58
C ILE A 168 -4.69 11.32 6.32
N LEU A 169 -4.23 10.51 5.38
CA LEU A 169 -4.89 10.30 4.11
C LEU A 169 -6.09 9.36 4.32
N GLY A 170 -7.16 9.93 4.90
CA GLY A 170 -8.53 9.41 4.83
C GLY A 170 -9.11 9.69 3.45
N ASP A 171 -10.33 10.23 3.33
CA ASP A 171 -10.93 10.62 2.04
C ASP A 171 -10.05 11.61 1.21
N GLU A 172 -8.96 12.12 1.80
CA GLU A 172 -7.90 12.95 1.20
C GLU A 172 -6.77 12.15 0.51
N ALA A 173 -6.66 10.82 0.71
CA ALA A 173 -5.72 9.94 0.00
C ALA A 173 -5.92 9.98 -1.51
N GLU A 174 -7.20 9.91 -1.90
CA GLU A 174 -7.64 10.03 -3.28
C GLU A 174 -7.31 11.43 -3.81
N ALA A 175 -7.52 12.48 -3.01
CA ALA A 175 -7.22 13.87 -3.38
C ALA A 175 -5.71 14.13 -3.53
N PHE A 176 -4.85 13.56 -2.68
CA PHE A 176 -3.40 13.73 -2.78
C PHE A 176 -2.83 13.06 -4.04
N VAL A 177 -3.19 11.79 -4.29
CA VAL A 177 -2.76 11.07 -5.49
C VAL A 177 -3.34 11.69 -6.78
N THR A 178 -4.54 12.28 -6.73
CA THR A 178 -5.16 12.93 -7.90
C THR A 178 -4.78 14.40 -8.10
N SER A 179 -4.29 15.11 -7.06
CA SER A 179 -3.87 16.51 -7.12
C SER A 179 -2.43 16.72 -7.59
N LEU A 180 -1.60 15.66 -7.58
CA LEU A 180 -0.21 15.70 -8.05
C LEU A 180 -0.03 15.97 -9.55
N GLU A 181 -1.10 16.19 -10.32
CA GLU A 181 -0.96 16.59 -11.74
C GLU A 181 -1.59 17.92 -12.16
N THR A 182 -2.53 18.50 -11.42
CA THR A 182 -2.98 19.91 -11.58
C THR A 182 -4.26 20.15 -10.80
N VAL A 183 -4.37 21.36 -10.25
CA VAL A 183 -5.57 22.00 -9.73
C VAL A 183 -6.78 21.73 -10.63
N THR A 184 -7.77 20.97 -10.16
CA THR A 184 -9.21 21.33 -10.10
C THR A 184 -9.94 20.24 -9.29
N VAL A 185 -10.56 20.63 -8.19
CA VAL A 185 -11.32 19.76 -7.29
C VAL A 185 -12.51 19.12 -8.03
N VAL A 186 -12.48 17.80 -8.19
CA VAL A 186 -13.66 17.01 -8.58
C VAL A 186 -14.18 16.35 -7.31
N LYS A 187 -15.41 16.66 -6.92
CA LYS A 187 -16.09 15.98 -5.80
C LYS A 187 -16.36 14.53 -6.18
N THR A 188 -15.78 13.57 -5.46
CA THR A 188 -16.16 12.15 -5.51
C THR A 188 -17.29 11.89 -4.52
N GLU A 189 -18.41 11.34 -4.99
CA GLU A 189 -19.48 10.81 -4.14
C GLU A 189 -19.10 9.40 -3.66
N ARG A 190 -19.11 9.22 -2.34
CA ARG A 190 -18.90 7.93 -1.68
C ARG A 190 -20.15 7.06 -1.87
N VAL A 191 -20.00 5.82 -2.35
CA VAL A 191 -21.11 4.85 -2.41
C VAL A 191 -21.36 4.28 -1.01
N ARG A 192 -21.96 5.08 -0.11
CA ARG A 192 -22.76 4.60 1.02
C ARG A 192 -23.79 5.66 1.39
N ASP A 193 -24.91 5.64 0.65
CA ASP A 193 -26.25 5.96 1.13
C ASP A 193 -27.25 5.65 0.00
N LYS A 194 -27.31 4.37 -0.38
CA LYS A 194 -28.54 3.82 -0.94
C LYS A 194 -28.92 2.59 -0.13
N ASP A 195 -30.09 2.73 0.47
CA ASP A 195 -30.90 1.72 1.13
C ASP A 195 -30.64 1.51 2.62
N LEU A 196 -30.94 2.55 3.40
CA LEU A 196 -31.70 2.37 4.65
C LEU A 196 -32.94 3.28 4.64
N ILE A 197 -34.08 2.59 4.42
CA ILE A 197 -35.50 2.97 4.52
C ILE A 197 -36.12 3.64 3.29
#